data_AF-A0A846QSY7-F1
#
_entry.id   AF-A0A846QSY7-F1
#
_cell.length_a   1.000
_cell.length_b   1.000
_cell.length_c   1.000
_cell.angle_alpha   90.00
_cell.angle_beta   90.00
_cell.angle_gamma   90.00
#
_symmetry.space_group_name_H-M   'P 1'
#
loop_
_entity.id
_entity.type
_entity.pdbx_description
1 polymer ?
#
loop_
_entity_poly.entity_id
_entity_poly.type
_entity_poly.pdbx_seq_one_letter_code
_entity_poly.pdbx_strand_id
1 'polypeptide(L)'
;MKLLRDWRNGVVALLLLLSLLLGLVMVWCNIERMDLAYNLKEQQDTLEEREALVAKLEVERDNLLSPHGLRQLAEELGLGPASPGRIRRLDDRAATAEPQQQERP
;
A
#
# COMPACT_ATOMS: atom_id res chain seq x y z
N MET A 1 35.67 -43.71 42.65
CA MET A 1 34.60 -42.73 42.99
C MET A 1 34.94 -41.27 42.69
N LYS A 2 36.20 -40.80 42.80
CA LYS A 2 36.58 -39.40 42.51
C LYS A 2 36.39 -39.02 41.02
N LEU A 3 36.88 -39.86 40.11
CA LEU A 3 36.77 -39.66 38.66
C LEU A 3 35.33 -39.40 38.16
N LEU A 4 34.35 -40.15 38.70
CA LEU A 4 32.94 -40.00 38.33
C LEU A 4 32.33 -38.69 38.86
N ARG A 5 32.82 -38.20 40.01
CA ARG A 5 32.39 -36.94 40.62
C ARG A 5 32.93 -35.75 39.84
N ASP A 6 34.19 -35.81 39.43
CA ASP A 6 34.84 -34.73 38.68
C ASP A 6 34.22 -34.58 37.28
N TRP A 7 33.92 -35.69 36.60
CA TRP A 7 33.19 -35.68 35.33
C TRP A 7 31.78 -35.10 35.48
N ARG A 8 31.02 -35.56 36.49
CA ARG A 8 29.69 -35.01 36.77
C ARG A 8 29.72 -33.50 37.01
N ASN A 9 30.70 -33.02 37.76
CA ASN A 9 30.86 -31.59 38.03
C ASN A 9 31.20 -30.80 36.75
N GLY A 10 32.02 -31.35 35.85
CA GLY A 10 32.31 -30.75 34.55
C GLY A 10 31.08 -30.64 33.65
N VAL A 11 30.24 -31.68 33.61
CA VAL A 11 28.98 -31.66 32.85
C VAL A 11 28.00 -30.62 33.43
N VAL A 12 27.88 -30.55 34.76
CA VAL A 12 27.02 -29.55 35.42
C VAL A 12 27.52 -28.13 35.12
N ALA A 13 28.82 -27.89 35.20
CA ALA A 13 29.40 -26.58 34.88
C ALA A 13 29.14 -26.19 33.41
N LEU A 14 29.26 -27.13 32.47
CA LEU A 14 28.97 -26.90 31.06
C LEU A 14 27.49 -26.56 30.83
N LEU A 15 26.57 -27.31 31.46
CA LEU A 15 25.13 -27.05 31.36
C LEU A 15 24.75 -25.69 31.92
N LEU A 16 25.34 -25.29 33.05
CA LEU A 16 25.14 -23.97 33.63
C LEU A 16 25.62 -22.87 32.68
N LEU A 17 26.81 -23.02 32.10
CA LEU A 17 27.34 -22.07 31.13
C LEU A 17 26.47 -21.98 29.88
N LEU A 18 26.02 -23.11 29.35
CA LEU A 18 25.13 -23.15 28.19
C LEU A 18 23.78 -22.49 28.49
N SER A 19 23.20 -22.74 29.67
CA SER A 19 21.94 -22.12 30.09
C SER A 19 22.06 -20.61 30.22
N LEU A 20 23.20 -20.12 30.69
CA LEU A 20 23.50 -18.69 30.80
C LEU A 20 23.60 -18.05 29.41
N LEU A 21 24.35 -18.69 28.50
CA LEU A 21 24.47 -18.23 27.12
C LEU A 21 23.12 -18.22 26.40
N LEU A 22 22.31 -19.25 26.61
CA LEU A 22 20.97 -19.34 26.03
C LEU A 22 20.07 -18.22 26.56
N GLY A 23 20.13 -17.92 27.86
CA GLY A 23 19.42 -16.80 28.45
C GLY A 23 19.83 -15.46 27.83
N LEU A 24 21.13 -15.25 27.61
CA LEU A 24 21.64 -14.04 26.97
C LEU A 24 21.15 -13.90 25.52
N VAL A 25 21.22 -14.98 24.74
CA VAL A 25 20.70 -15.01 23.37
C VAL A 25 19.19 -14.80 23.35
N MET A 26 18.46 -15.33 24.33
CA MET A 26 17.01 -15.15 24.45
C MET A 26 16.64 -13.67 24.60
N VAL A 27 17.38 -12.94 25.46
CA VAL A 27 17.19 -11.49 25.64
C VAL A 27 17.53 -10.73 24.37
N TRP A 28 18.62 -11.09 23.68
CA TRP A 28 18.98 -10.48 22.40
C TRP A 28 17.87 -10.66 21.35
N CYS A 29 17.39 -11.91 21.17
CA CYS A 29 16.26 -12.20 20.29
C CYS A 29 14.97 -11.49 20.70
N ASN A 30 14.78 -11.23 22.00
CA ASN A 30 13.62 -10.51 22.48
C ASN A 30 13.66 -9.04 22.04
N ILE A 31 14.82 -8.39 22.18
CA ILE A 31 15.03 -7.01 21.72
C ILE A 31 14.84 -6.90 20.21
N GLU A 32 15.44 -7.81 19.44
CA GLU A 32 15.31 -7.84 17.98
C GLU A 32 13.85 -8.04 17.53
N ARG A 33 13.11 -8.95 18.19
CA ARG A 33 11.69 -9.14 17.90
C ARG A 33 10.87 -7.90 18.21
N MET A 34 11.19 -7.21 19.30
CA MET A 34 10.49 -6.00 19.71
C MET A 34 10.75 -4.88 18.71
N ASP A 35 12.00 -4.70 18.27
CA ASP A 35 12.37 -3.74 17.23
C ASP A 35 11.64 -4.00 15.91
N LEU A 36 11.60 -5.27 15.48
CA LEU A 36 10.86 -5.65 14.27
C LEU A 36 9.36 -5.38 14.40
N ALA A 37 8.76 -5.61 15.57
CA ALA A 37 7.36 -5.32 15.81
C ALA A 37 7.06 -3.82 15.76
N TYR A 38 7.96 -2.98 16.30
CA TYR A 38 7.84 -1.53 16.21
C TYR A 38 7.93 -1.04 14.77
N ASN A 39 8.93 -1.51 14.02
CA ASN A 39 9.10 -1.14 12.61
C ASN A 39 7.88 -1.56 11.77
N LEU A 40 7.37 -2.78 12.00
CA LEU A 40 6.16 -3.24 11.31
C LEU A 40 4.95 -2.36 11.64
N LYS A 41 4.81 -1.95 12.90
CA LYS A 41 3.72 -1.05 13.33
C LYS A 41 3.84 0.32 12.67
N GLU A 42 5.04 0.90 12.62
CA GLU A 42 5.30 2.18 11.95
C GLU A 42 4.97 2.13 10.46
N GLN A 43 5.35 1.04 9.78
CA GLN A 43 5.01 0.81 8.38
C GLN A 43 3.50 0.66 8.19
N GLN A 44 2.81 -0.06 9.08
CA GLN A 44 1.36 -0.21 9.04
C GLN A 44 0.66 1.14 9.23
N ASP A 45 1.08 1.94 10.20
CA ASP A 45 0.50 3.26 10.46
C ASP A 45 0.71 4.20 9.26
N THR A 46 1.88 4.13 8.62
CA THR A 46 2.16 4.89 7.40
C THR A 46 1.25 4.44 6.25
N LEU A 47 1.02 3.13 6.09
CA LEU A 47 0.10 2.61 5.07
C LEU A 47 -1.33 3.08 5.33
N GLU A 48 -1.80 2.96 6.56
CA GLU A 48 -3.15 3.42 6.97
C GLU A 48 -3.33 4.93 6.71
N GLU A 49 -2.32 5.75 7.01
CA GLU A 49 -2.37 7.19 6.73
C GLU A 49 -2.49 7.48 5.23
N ARG A 50 -1.73 6.77 4.40
CA ARG A 50 -1.79 6.93 2.93
C ARG A 50 -3.13 6.46 2.37
N GLU A 51 -3.65 5.34 2.83
CA GLU A 51 -4.98 4.85 2.43
C GLU A 51 -6.08 5.82 2.82
N ALA A 52 -6.03 6.39 4.03
CA ALA A 52 -6.98 7.41 4.47
C ALA A 52 -6.92 8.67 3.60
N LEU A 53 -5.73 9.11 3.20
CA LEU A 53 -5.56 10.26 2.29
C LEU A 53 -6.13 9.97 0.90
N VAL A 54 -5.89 8.77 0.35
CA VAL A 54 -6.45 8.35 -0.95
C VAL A 54 -7.97 8.33 -0.88
N ALA A 55 -8.55 7.68 0.13
CA ALA A 55 -9.99 7.61 0.31
C ALA A 55 -10.62 9.01 0.41
N LYS A 56 -9.96 9.94 1.12
CA LYS A 56 -10.40 11.34 1.18
C LYS A 56 -10.36 12.02 -0.18
N LEU A 57 -9.28 11.87 -0.92
CA LEU A 57 -9.15 12.45 -2.26
C LEU A 57 -10.16 11.86 -3.25
N GLU A 58 -10.49 10.57 -3.13
CA GLU A 58 -11.55 9.93 -3.91
C GLU A 58 -12.92 10.56 -3.62
N VAL A 59 -13.25 10.78 -2.34
CA VAL A 59 -14.49 11.46 -1.95
C VAL A 59 -14.53 12.89 -2.48
N GLU A 60 -13.43 13.64 -2.37
CA GLU A 60 -13.35 15.01 -2.89
C GLU A 60 -13.48 15.05 -4.42
N ARG A 61 -12.82 14.13 -5.12
CA ARG A 61 -12.93 13.96 -6.57
C ARG A 61 -14.37 13.68 -6.97
N ASP A 62 -15.03 12.73 -6.30
CA ASP A 62 -16.40 12.34 -6.63
C ASP A 62 -17.39 13.46 -6.31
N ASN A 63 -17.13 14.25 -5.27
CA ASN A 63 -17.89 15.46 -4.98
C ASN A 63 -17.74 16.53 -6.08
N LEU A 64 -16.51 16.76 -6.57
CA LEU A 64 -16.26 17.67 -7.70
C LEU A 64 -16.89 17.18 -9.01
N LEU A 65 -16.89 15.87 -9.24
CA LEU A 65 -17.55 15.22 -10.38
C LEU A 65 -19.05 15.04 -10.19
N SER A 66 -19.61 15.50 -9.06
CA SER A 66 -21.04 15.37 -8.81
C SER A 66 -21.82 16.17 -9.86
N PRO A 67 -22.99 15.68 -10.32
CA PRO A 67 -23.80 16.37 -11.32
C PRO A 67 -24.20 17.79 -10.92
N HIS A 68 -24.32 18.05 -9.62
CA HIS A 68 -24.61 19.39 -9.08
C HIS A 68 -23.41 20.33 -9.23
N GLY A 69 -22.20 19.88 -8.86
CA GLY A 69 -20.98 20.68 -9.04
C GLY A 69 -20.69 20.97 -10.51
N LEU A 70 -20.84 19.96 -11.37
CA LEU A 70 -20.71 20.12 -12.83
C LEU A 70 -21.73 21.10 -13.42
N ARG A 71 -22.97 21.13 -12.89
CA ARG A 71 -23.99 22.09 -13.32
C ARG A 71 -23.69 23.51 -12.86
N GLN A 72 -23.25 23.70 -11.62
CA GLN A 72 -22.81 25.02 -11.14
C GLN A 72 -21.64 25.55 -11.95
N LEU A 73 -20.62 24.71 -12.20
CA LEU A 73 -19.46 25.12 -13.01
C LEU A 73 -19.87 25.42 -14.46
N ALA A 74 -20.81 24.66 -15.02
CA ALA A 74 -21.35 24.95 -16.34
C ALA A 74 -22.07 26.32 -16.36
N GLU A 75 -22.91 26.62 -15.37
CA GLU A 75 -23.59 27.91 -15.24
C GLU A 75 -22.59 29.08 -15.11
N GLU A 76 -21.55 28.96 -14.28
CA GLU A 76 -20.51 29.98 -14.12
C GLU A 76 -19.73 30.24 -15.42
N LEU A 77 -19.47 29.19 -16.21
CA LEU A 77 -18.78 29.28 -17.49
C LEU A 77 -19.73 29.69 -18.64
N GLY A 78 -21.01 29.96 -18.36
CA GLY A 78 -22.02 30.28 -19.38
C GLY A 78 -22.38 29.10 -20.29
N LEU A 79 -22.07 27.88 -19.87
CA LEU A 79 -22.33 26.63 -20.56
C LEU A 79 -23.69 26.06 -20.12
N GLY A 80 -24.51 25.66 -21.10
CA GLY A 80 -25.82 25.06 -20.87
C GLY A 80 -25.90 23.63 -21.41
N PRO A 81 -26.95 22.87 -21.03
CA PRO A 81 -27.17 21.53 -21.55
C PRO A 81 -27.22 21.55 -23.09
N ALA A 82 -26.52 20.60 -23.73
CA ALA A 82 -26.51 20.50 -25.17
C ALA A 82 -27.92 20.24 -25.72
N SER A 83 -28.36 21.03 -26.70
CA SER A 83 -29.67 20.84 -27.32
C SER A 83 -29.81 19.42 -27.92
N PRO A 84 -31.00 18.82 -27.86
CA PRO A 84 -31.26 17.50 -28.44
C PRO A 84 -30.85 17.48 -29.93
N GLY A 85 -29.99 16.53 -30.30
CA GLY A 85 -29.42 16.39 -31.66
C GLY A 85 -27.96 16.85 -31.84
N ARG A 86 -27.35 17.52 -30.84
CA ARG A 86 -25.95 18.01 -30.94
C ARG A 86 -24.90 16.98 -30.48
N ILE A 87 -25.29 15.96 -29.71
CA ILE A 87 -24.36 14.92 -29.22
C ILE A 87 -24.15 13.88 -30.33
N ARG A 88 -22.94 13.84 -30.90
CA ARG A 88 -22.50 12.74 -31.79
C ARG A 88 -21.70 11.75 -30.97
N ARG A 89 -22.08 10.47 -31.01
CA ARG A 89 -21.24 9.37 -30.52
C ARG A 89 -20.26 9.02 -31.63
N LEU A 90 -18.97 9.16 -31.36
CA LEU A 90 -17.93 8.67 -32.26
C LEU A 90 -17.83 7.15 -31.99
N ASP A 91 -18.05 6.36 -33.03
CA ASP A 91 -17.87 4.92 -32.97
C ASP A 91 -16.36 4.63 -32.89
N ASP A 92 -15.92 3.83 -31.90
CA ASP A 92 -14.49 3.56 -31.61
C ASP A 92 -13.75 2.95 -32.83
N ARG A 93 -14.50 2.39 -33.78
CA ARG A 93 -13.99 1.78 -35.01
C ARG A 93 -13.33 2.77 -36.00
N ALA A 94 -13.63 4.07 -35.90
CA ALA A 94 -13.11 5.07 -36.82
C ALA A 94 -11.69 5.55 -36.50
N ALA A 95 -11.17 5.28 -35.29
CA ALA A 95 -9.85 5.73 -34.86
C ALA A 95 -8.67 4.89 -35.43
N THR A 96 -8.95 3.71 -35.99
CA THR A 96 -7.92 2.76 -36.48
C THR A 96 -7.90 2.61 -38.01
N ALA A 97 -8.76 3.32 -38.75
CA ALA A 97 -8.73 3.30 -40.20
C ALA A 97 -7.67 4.27 -40.72
N GLU A 98 -6.48 3.76 -41.03
CA GLU A 98 -5.42 4.49 -41.73
C GLU A 98 -5.95 5.12 -43.03
N PRO A 99 -5.48 6.32 -43.42
CA PRO A 99 -5.99 7.03 -44.58
C PRO A 99 -5.52 6.33 -45.87
N GLN A 100 -6.36 5.46 -46.43
CA GLN A 100 -6.13 4.98 -47.79
C GLN A 100 -6.37 6.14 -48.78
N GLN A 101 -5.25 6.64 -49.28
CA GLN A 101 -5.12 7.36 -50.53
C GLN A 101 -5.94 6.68 -51.63
N GLN A 102 -7.03 7.33 -52.05
CA GLN A 102 -7.67 7.03 -53.33
C GLN A 102 -7.72 8.34 -54.12
N GLU A 103 -6.76 8.43 -55.04
CA GLU A 103 -6.62 9.46 -56.06
C GLU A 103 -7.94 9.66 -56.83
N ARG A 104 -8.34 10.94 -56.97
CA ARG A 104 -9.20 11.42 -58.07
C ARG A 104 -8.33 11.60 -59.32
N PRO A 105 -8.91 11.73 -60.51
CA PRO A 105 -10.15 11.17 -61.07
C PRO A 105 -9.89 10.18 -62.23
#